data_AF-A0A2N5TJ88-F1
#
_entry.id   AF-A0A2N5TJ88-F1
#
_cell.length_a   1.000
_cell.length_b   1.000
_cell.length_c   1.000
_cell.angle_alpha   90.00
_cell.angle_beta   90.00
_cell.angle_gamma   90.00
#
_symmetry.space_group_name_H-M   'P 1'
#
loop_
_entity.id
_entity.type
_entity.pdbx_description
1 polymer ?
#
loop_
_entity_poly.entity_id
_entity_poly.type
_entity_poly.pdbx_seq_one_letter_code
_entity_poly.pdbx_strand_id
1 'polypeptide(L)'
;MRKVAELIAGLKEDEVYFTFEYFPPKTIDGLSNLYARIQRMANLKPSCAHVTWGASGSTSDTSLEIAAMVQDQLSIPACLHLTCTNIQRNHLDQTLTQAKQSGIVNILALRGDAPRGTENWFPTDHEFQHAIDLVKYIRKEHQDHFCIGVAAYPEGTSEFDQDQELSYLKQKVDAGADFVVTQLFYDVDIFLNWVKACRKSGINVPIIPGIMPIQSYDGFRRLTALCKTNIPDSIHAKLIPIKGDDQAVRDFGVELSTQMIKRLQVNGFKSFHLCTLNLERSITRLVNQLGWSPQGIKNCQPLLGPSVTIGTSELVQGGLSVGWDEFPNGRFGDQRSPAFGLREGYSSSLTSAFSHLTTDVHALWGTPTSLEDITNVFCAFTTGKLSSTPWSEEPLALETSSITPFLVRLNQNGWWTVGSQPAIDGADSLDSVVGFGPAGGRIYQKAFVEFFIPQSHLEGLLSAVDEYNKNHPEGVAQLRYYAGNCNQDQIRTNMAPSETNAVTWGVFRGAEVVTTTLIEAQSFKTWKKQAFDIWNDWAESFESNSANQRLLNEIEDSYWLCSMIDHDFKEAEHLWSFLIDQQQRLSTSQ
;
A
#
# COMPACT_ATOMS: atom_id res chain seq x y z
N MET A 1 -8.34 -4.22 -30.90
CA MET A 1 -8.88 -3.89 -29.56
C MET A 1 -9.68 -2.60 -29.64
N ARG A 2 -10.70 -2.41 -28.78
CA ARG A 2 -11.62 -1.25 -28.85
C ARG A 2 -11.14 -0.11 -27.95
N LYS A 3 -11.36 1.13 -28.38
CA LYS A 3 -11.04 2.32 -27.59
C LYS A 3 -12.07 2.57 -26.51
N VAL A 4 -11.65 3.10 -25.35
CA VAL A 4 -12.57 3.42 -24.23
C VAL A 4 -13.71 4.35 -24.65
N ALA A 5 -13.41 5.43 -25.38
CA ALA A 5 -14.44 6.37 -25.84
C ALA A 5 -15.47 5.70 -26.77
N GLU A 6 -15.03 4.78 -27.64
CA GLU A 6 -15.91 4.01 -28.53
C GLU A 6 -16.77 3.02 -27.74
N LEU A 7 -16.21 2.37 -26.72
CA LEU A 7 -16.93 1.45 -25.83
C LEU A 7 -18.06 2.18 -25.10
N ILE A 8 -17.78 3.37 -24.56
CA ILE A 8 -18.78 4.17 -23.84
C ILE A 8 -19.85 4.72 -24.79
N ALA A 9 -19.44 5.25 -25.95
CA ALA A 9 -20.38 5.77 -26.94
C ALA A 9 -21.30 4.68 -27.53
N GLY A 10 -20.82 3.44 -27.59
CA GLY A 10 -21.57 2.29 -28.10
C GLY A 10 -22.46 1.57 -27.09
N LEU A 11 -22.54 2.04 -25.83
CA LEU A 11 -23.39 1.41 -24.81
C LEU A 11 -24.87 1.49 -25.19
N LYS A 12 -25.58 0.37 -25.04
CA LYS A 12 -27.04 0.34 -25.13
C LYS A 12 -27.71 0.91 -23.88
N GLU A 13 -29.04 0.94 -23.89
CA GLU A 13 -29.81 1.57 -22.82
C GLU A 13 -29.62 0.88 -21.45
N ASP A 14 -29.52 -0.44 -21.46
CA ASP A 14 -29.35 -1.34 -20.30
C ASP A 14 -27.90 -1.73 -20.00
N GLU A 15 -26.96 -1.34 -20.86
CA GLU A 15 -25.54 -1.68 -20.70
C GLU A 15 -24.81 -0.65 -19.82
N VAL A 16 -23.86 -1.13 -19.03
CA VAL A 16 -22.99 -0.32 -18.16
C VAL A 16 -21.53 -0.59 -18.53
N TYR A 17 -20.75 0.47 -18.66
CA TYR A 17 -19.30 0.38 -18.75
C TYR A 17 -18.72 0.41 -17.34
N PHE A 18 -17.95 -0.62 -16.97
CA PHE A 18 -17.19 -0.57 -15.73
C PHE A 18 -15.81 -1.18 -15.90
N THR A 19 -14.86 -0.69 -15.13
CA THR A 19 -13.46 -1.12 -15.19
C THR A 19 -12.97 -1.59 -13.85
N PHE A 20 -11.93 -2.43 -13.87
CA PHE A 20 -11.15 -2.78 -12.69
C PHE A 20 -9.75 -2.20 -12.81
N GLU A 21 -9.29 -1.52 -11.77
CA GLU A 21 -7.90 -1.08 -11.66
C GLU A 21 -7.06 -2.08 -10.87
N TYR A 22 -5.90 -2.42 -11.40
CA TYR A 22 -4.89 -3.27 -10.77
C TYR A 22 -3.54 -2.55 -10.73
N PHE A 23 -2.72 -2.88 -9.74
CA PHE A 23 -1.35 -2.39 -9.65
C PHE A 23 -0.33 -3.54 -9.65
N PRO A 24 0.89 -3.33 -10.18
CA PRO A 24 1.96 -4.32 -10.13
C PRO A 24 2.33 -4.69 -8.69
N PRO A 25 2.28 -5.98 -8.28
CA PRO A 25 2.66 -6.40 -6.94
C PRO A 25 4.17 -6.23 -6.68
N LYS A 26 4.55 -6.11 -5.40
CA LYS A 26 5.96 -5.96 -4.98
C LYS A 26 6.77 -7.27 -5.04
N THR A 27 6.11 -8.43 -5.22
CA THR A 27 6.72 -9.77 -5.15
C THR A 27 6.32 -10.64 -6.35
N ILE A 28 7.16 -11.63 -6.70
CA ILE A 28 6.90 -12.59 -7.79
C ILE A 28 5.68 -13.47 -7.46
N ASP A 29 5.55 -13.91 -6.21
CA ASP A 29 4.39 -14.67 -5.76
C ASP A 29 3.11 -13.82 -5.79
N GLY A 30 3.20 -12.54 -5.38
CA GLY A 30 2.13 -11.57 -5.51
C GLY A 30 1.71 -11.36 -6.96
N LEU A 31 2.66 -11.31 -7.91
CA LEU A 31 2.35 -11.24 -9.34
C LEU A 31 1.61 -12.48 -9.84
N SER A 32 2.08 -13.68 -9.47
CA SER A 32 1.43 -14.95 -9.84
C SER A 32 0.00 -15.02 -9.30
N ASN A 33 -0.22 -14.60 -8.06
CA ASN A 33 -1.56 -14.55 -7.47
C ASN A 33 -2.43 -13.43 -8.05
N LEU A 34 -1.84 -12.32 -8.50
CA LEU A 34 -2.58 -11.28 -9.22
C LEU A 34 -3.15 -11.84 -10.50
N TYR A 35 -2.36 -12.58 -11.28
CA TYR A 35 -2.83 -13.22 -12.51
C TYR A 35 -4.00 -14.16 -12.26
N ALA A 36 -3.88 -15.04 -11.26
CA ALA A 36 -4.98 -15.92 -10.86
C ALA A 36 -6.23 -15.12 -10.45
N ARG A 37 -6.07 -13.99 -9.74
CA ARG A 37 -7.21 -13.14 -9.37
C ARG A 37 -7.83 -12.44 -10.57
N ILE A 38 -7.03 -11.87 -11.46
CA ILE A 38 -7.52 -11.21 -12.67
C ILE A 38 -8.33 -12.22 -13.51
N GLN A 39 -7.87 -13.48 -13.64
CA GLN A 39 -8.62 -14.54 -14.31
C GLN A 39 -9.99 -14.80 -13.66
N ARG A 40 -10.08 -14.81 -12.33
CA ARG A 40 -11.36 -14.96 -11.62
C ARG A 40 -12.27 -13.75 -11.83
N MET A 41 -11.72 -12.54 -11.67
CA MET A 41 -12.45 -11.29 -11.82
C MET A 41 -12.88 -11.02 -13.28
N ALA A 42 -12.20 -11.59 -14.27
CA ALA A 42 -12.63 -11.55 -15.67
C ALA A 42 -14.02 -12.17 -15.90
N ASN A 43 -14.45 -13.10 -15.04
CA ASN A 43 -15.81 -13.66 -15.09
C ASN A 43 -16.89 -12.61 -14.81
N LEU A 44 -16.55 -11.53 -14.10
CA LEU A 44 -17.46 -10.40 -13.91
C LEU A 44 -17.67 -9.60 -15.19
N LYS A 45 -16.88 -9.87 -16.25
CA LYS A 45 -16.90 -9.21 -17.56
C LYS A 45 -16.72 -7.68 -17.49
N PRO A 46 -15.63 -7.19 -16.87
CA PRO A 46 -15.30 -5.77 -16.93
C PRO A 46 -15.12 -5.33 -18.39
N SER A 47 -15.50 -4.09 -18.68
CA SER A 47 -15.38 -3.50 -20.02
C SER A 47 -13.93 -3.14 -20.38
N CYS A 48 -13.09 -2.91 -19.37
CA CYS A 48 -11.67 -2.60 -19.50
C CYS A 48 -10.93 -2.92 -18.19
N ALA A 49 -9.65 -3.26 -18.27
CA ALA A 49 -8.76 -3.35 -17.12
C ALA A 49 -7.76 -2.18 -17.14
N HIS A 50 -7.68 -1.41 -16.06
CA HIS A 50 -6.67 -0.39 -15.87
C HIS A 50 -5.48 -1.00 -15.15
N VAL A 51 -4.26 -0.72 -15.62
CA VAL A 51 -3.02 -1.15 -14.98
C VAL A 51 -2.22 0.08 -14.62
N THR A 52 -2.00 0.28 -13.33
CA THR A 52 -1.26 1.45 -12.81
C THR A 52 0.21 1.40 -13.20
N TRP A 53 0.84 2.57 -13.17
CA TRP A 53 2.25 2.75 -13.46
C TRP A 53 2.96 3.30 -12.21
N GLY A 54 3.97 2.58 -11.72
CA GLY A 54 4.72 2.99 -10.53
C GLY A 54 5.49 4.29 -10.76
N ALA A 55 5.76 5.01 -9.67
CA ALA A 55 6.54 6.26 -9.70
C ALA A 55 7.86 6.05 -10.47
N SER A 56 8.18 7.01 -11.35
CA SER A 56 9.37 7.01 -12.20
C SER A 56 9.54 5.80 -13.13
N GLY A 57 8.46 5.07 -13.44
CA GLY A 57 8.55 3.90 -14.33
C GLY A 57 9.22 2.67 -13.71
N SER A 58 9.37 2.64 -12.39
CA SER A 58 9.94 1.52 -11.63
C SER A 58 9.26 0.17 -11.91
N THR A 59 8.00 0.19 -12.31
CA THR A 59 7.21 -1.02 -12.64
C THR A 59 6.81 -1.09 -14.11
N SER A 60 7.47 -0.33 -14.99
CA SER A 60 7.08 -0.16 -16.40
C SER A 60 6.89 -1.49 -17.14
N ASP A 61 7.90 -2.35 -17.10
CA ASP A 61 7.87 -3.67 -17.74
C ASP A 61 6.74 -4.56 -17.20
N THR A 62 6.60 -4.66 -15.87
CA THR A 62 5.56 -5.47 -15.23
C THR A 62 4.15 -4.94 -15.53
N SER A 63 3.98 -3.62 -15.59
CA SER A 63 2.69 -2.99 -15.89
C SER A 63 2.26 -3.31 -17.33
N LEU A 64 3.21 -3.23 -18.27
CA LEU A 64 2.97 -3.61 -19.65
C LEU A 64 2.68 -5.11 -19.78
N GLU A 65 3.41 -5.97 -19.08
CA GLU A 65 3.20 -7.42 -19.07
C GLU A 65 1.79 -7.77 -18.57
N ILE A 66 1.35 -7.18 -17.45
CA ILE A 66 -0.02 -7.37 -16.93
C ILE A 66 -1.05 -6.90 -17.96
N ALA A 67 -0.88 -5.71 -18.55
CA ALA A 67 -1.81 -5.18 -19.53
C ALA A 67 -1.89 -6.05 -20.80
N ALA A 68 -0.75 -6.53 -21.29
CA ALA A 68 -0.68 -7.42 -22.44
C ALA A 68 -1.35 -8.78 -22.15
N MET A 69 -1.08 -9.37 -20.98
CA MET A 69 -1.70 -10.63 -20.55
C MET A 69 -3.23 -10.52 -20.54
N VAL A 70 -3.76 -9.43 -19.97
CA VAL A 70 -5.22 -9.21 -19.91
C VAL A 70 -5.86 -9.17 -21.29
N GLN A 71 -5.20 -8.51 -22.25
CA GLN A 71 -5.70 -8.45 -23.62
C GLN A 71 -5.60 -9.79 -24.35
N ASP A 72 -4.44 -10.43 -24.28
CA ASP A 72 -4.14 -11.64 -25.06
C ASP A 72 -4.89 -12.87 -24.53
N GLN A 73 -4.86 -13.08 -23.20
CA GLN A 73 -5.41 -14.29 -22.60
C GLN A 73 -6.88 -14.15 -22.21
N LEU A 74 -7.33 -12.94 -21.85
CA LEU A 74 -8.69 -12.72 -21.33
C LEU A 74 -9.58 -11.96 -22.29
N SER A 75 -9.05 -11.47 -23.42
CA SER A 75 -9.79 -10.69 -24.41
C SER A 75 -10.50 -9.45 -23.81
N ILE A 76 -9.97 -8.92 -22.70
CA ILE A 76 -10.46 -7.71 -22.06
C ILE A 76 -9.57 -6.54 -22.52
N PRO A 77 -10.13 -5.42 -23.02
CA PRO A 77 -9.33 -4.24 -23.33
C PRO A 77 -8.52 -3.77 -22.12
N ALA A 78 -7.26 -3.41 -22.33
CA ALA A 78 -6.43 -2.83 -21.28
C ALA A 78 -6.26 -1.32 -21.47
N CYS A 79 -6.17 -0.59 -20.36
CA CYS A 79 -5.76 0.79 -20.29
C CYS A 79 -4.49 0.89 -19.44
N LEU A 80 -3.37 1.19 -20.10
CA LEU A 80 -2.07 1.33 -19.45
C LEU A 80 -1.92 2.76 -18.92
N HIS A 81 -1.65 2.91 -17.63
CA HIS A 81 -1.28 4.20 -17.06
C HIS A 81 0.13 4.57 -17.51
N LEU A 82 0.39 5.87 -17.65
CA LEU A 82 1.70 6.36 -18.06
C LEU A 82 1.95 7.73 -17.42
N THR A 83 3.03 7.83 -16.64
CA THR A 83 3.45 9.07 -15.98
C THR A 83 4.51 9.78 -16.81
N CYS A 84 4.52 11.10 -16.80
CA CYS A 84 5.51 11.90 -17.54
C CYS A 84 6.67 12.39 -16.65
N THR A 85 6.53 12.39 -15.33
CA THR A 85 7.62 12.71 -14.41
C THR A 85 8.66 11.58 -14.37
N ASN A 86 9.94 11.96 -14.38
CA ASN A 86 11.10 11.06 -14.25
C ASN A 86 11.30 10.02 -15.37
N ILE A 87 10.72 10.23 -16.54
CA ILE A 87 10.91 9.34 -17.70
C ILE A 87 11.62 10.09 -18.82
N GLN A 88 12.70 9.50 -19.34
CA GLN A 88 13.36 10.01 -20.56
C GLN A 88 12.49 9.72 -21.78
N ARG A 89 12.46 10.64 -22.75
CA ARG A 89 11.73 10.48 -24.01
C ARG A 89 11.95 9.13 -24.69
N ASN A 90 13.19 8.66 -24.76
CA ASN A 90 13.50 7.36 -25.39
C ASN A 90 12.78 6.18 -24.73
N HIS A 91 12.64 6.20 -23.40
CA HIS A 91 11.92 5.17 -22.65
C HIS A 91 10.41 5.25 -22.89
N LEU A 92 9.88 6.48 -22.98
CA LEU A 92 8.49 6.72 -23.35
C LEU A 92 8.17 6.17 -24.76
N ASP A 93 9.05 6.43 -25.73
CA ASP A 93 8.90 5.93 -27.10
C ASP A 93 8.94 4.41 -27.19
N GLN A 94 9.85 3.78 -26.45
CA GLN A 94 9.93 2.32 -26.35
C GLN A 94 8.64 1.76 -25.73
N THR A 95 8.17 2.35 -24.64
CA THR A 95 6.94 1.93 -23.96
C THR A 95 5.72 2.03 -24.90
N LEU A 96 5.53 3.17 -25.57
CA LEU A 96 4.42 3.37 -26.52
C LEU A 96 4.51 2.41 -27.71
N THR A 97 5.73 2.14 -28.20
CA THR A 97 5.96 1.16 -29.26
C THR A 97 5.58 -0.25 -28.82
N GLN A 98 6.00 -0.67 -27.62
CA GLN A 98 5.68 -1.99 -27.08
C GLN A 98 4.18 -2.12 -26.75
N ALA A 99 3.55 -1.07 -26.22
CA ALA A 99 2.10 -1.02 -26.00
C ALA A 99 1.34 -1.25 -27.32
N LYS A 100 1.75 -0.55 -28.38
CA LYS A 100 1.19 -0.72 -29.73
C LYS A 100 1.41 -2.13 -30.28
N GLN A 101 2.61 -2.70 -30.12
CA GLN A 101 2.92 -4.08 -30.54
C GLN A 101 2.06 -5.12 -29.79
N SER A 102 1.76 -4.85 -28.51
CA SER A 102 0.89 -5.67 -27.66
C SER A 102 -0.60 -5.41 -27.91
N GLY A 103 -0.94 -4.59 -28.91
CA GLY A 103 -2.30 -4.24 -29.29
C GLY A 103 -3.03 -3.35 -28.27
N ILE A 104 -2.32 -2.77 -27.30
CA ILE A 104 -2.88 -1.82 -26.32
C ILE A 104 -3.16 -0.52 -27.06
N VAL A 105 -4.40 -0.06 -26.97
CA VAL A 105 -4.87 1.17 -27.64
C VAL A 105 -5.39 2.20 -26.66
N ASN A 106 -5.37 1.95 -25.35
CA ASN A 106 -5.87 2.89 -24.34
C ASN A 106 -4.74 3.27 -23.38
N ILE A 107 -4.49 4.56 -23.22
CA ILE A 107 -3.45 5.11 -22.34
C ILE A 107 -4.10 6.10 -21.38
N LEU A 108 -3.80 6.00 -20.08
CA LEU A 108 -4.15 7.04 -19.11
C LEU A 108 -2.91 7.91 -18.87
N ALA A 109 -2.92 9.13 -19.42
CA ALA A 109 -1.81 10.07 -19.31
C ALA A 109 -1.86 10.82 -17.96
N LEU A 110 -0.81 10.66 -17.17
CA LEU A 110 -0.67 11.19 -15.83
C LEU A 110 0.61 12.03 -15.72
N ARG A 111 0.62 12.96 -14.76
CA ARG A 111 1.87 13.65 -14.39
C ARG A 111 2.81 12.64 -13.72
N GLY A 112 2.32 12.00 -12.66
CA GLY A 112 3.14 11.26 -11.71
C GLY A 112 3.55 12.16 -10.53
N ASP A 113 4.08 11.52 -9.50
CA ASP A 113 4.54 12.18 -8.29
C ASP A 113 6.03 12.55 -8.40
N ALA A 114 6.47 13.50 -7.58
CA ALA A 114 7.88 13.84 -7.47
C ALA A 114 8.69 12.67 -6.86
N PRO A 115 9.98 12.53 -7.21
CA PRO A 115 10.88 11.59 -6.53
C PRO A 115 11.00 11.88 -5.03
N ARG A 116 11.58 10.93 -4.30
CA ARG A 116 11.88 11.09 -2.88
C ARG A 116 12.77 12.32 -2.62
N GLY A 117 12.58 12.96 -1.46
CA GLY A 117 13.56 13.92 -0.89
C GLY A 117 13.78 15.28 -1.58
N THR A 118 13.03 15.65 -2.63
CA THR A 118 13.34 16.87 -3.41
C THR A 118 12.23 17.92 -3.33
N GLU A 119 12.41 18.96 -2.50
CA GLU A 119 11.51 20.13 -2.44
C GLU A 119 11.57 21.00 -3.71
N ASN A 120 12.68 20.93 -4.45
CA ASN A 120 12.89 21.62 -5.72
C ASN A 120 13.26 20.60 -6.81
N TRP A 121 12.28 19.83 -7.26
CA TRP A 121 12.47 18.85 -8.33
C TRP A 121 12.36 19.51 -9.73
N PHE A 122 13.35 19.25 -10.58
CA PHE A 122 13.32 19.64 -11.99
C PHE A 122 12.99 18.42 -12.86
N PRO A 123 12.10 18.56 -13.85
CA PRO A 123 11.82 17.51 -14.82
C PRO A 123 13.08 16.92 -15.42
N THR A 124 13.20 15.58 -15.40
CA THR A 124 14.31 14.84 -16.05
C THR A 124 14.42 15.17 -17.54
N ASP A 125 13.29 15.48 -18.16
CA ASP A 125 13.19 16.02 -19.49
C ASP A 125 12.36 17.30 -19.44
N HIS A 126 12.90 18.40 -19.97
CA HIS A 126 12.20 19.69 -20.00
C HIS A 126 10.90 19.64 -20.83
N GLU A 127 10.76 18.66 -21.73
CA GLU A 127 9.58 18.45 -22.57
C GLU A 127 8.36 17.90 -21.78
N PHE A 128 8.57 17.26 -20.62
CA PHE A 128 7.51 16.52 -19.91
C PHE A 128 7.33 16.99 -18.46
N GLN A 129 6.56 18.07 -18.25
CA GLN A 129 6.36 18.66 -16.92
C GLN A 129 4.95 18.38 -16.37
N HIS A 130 3.98 18.31 -17.27
CA HIS A 130 2.57 18.13 -16.93
C HIS A 130 1.94 17.05 -17.82
N ALA A 131 0.84 16.45 -17.33
CA ALA A 131 0.12 15.42 -18.09
C ALA A 131 -0.32 15.90 -19.50
N ILE A 132 -0.57 17.20 -19.68
CA ILE A 132 -0.89 17.77 -21.00
C ILE A 132 0.24 17.62 -22.01
N ASP A 133 1.50 17.66 -21.58
CA ASP A 133 2.65 17.52 -22.46
C ASP A 133 2.69 16.10 -23.03
N LEU A 134 2.40 15.11 -22.19
CA LEU A 134 2.26 13.72 -22.60
C LEU A 134 1.09 13.52 -23.58
N VAL A 135 -0.06 14.16 -23.35
CA VAL A 135 -1.19 14.12 -24.30
C VAL A 135 -0.78 14.68 -25.66
N LYS A 136 -0.18 15.88 -25.69
CA LYS A 136 0.30 16.53 -26.93
C LYS A 136 1.32 15.67 -27.65
N TYR A 137 2.25 15.08 -26.89
CA TYR A 137 3.29 14.21 -27.41
C TYR A 137 2.71 12.98 -28.10
N ILE A 138 1.86 12.22 -27.39
CA ILE A 138 1.24 11.01 -27.95
C ILE A 138 0.40 11.36 -29.19
N ARG A 139 -0.33 12.48 -29.17
CA ARG A 139 -1.10 12.95 -30.34
C ARG A 139 -0.21 13.31 -31.52
N LYS A 140 0.92 13.96 -31.28
CA LYS A 140 1.87 14.35 -32.33
C LYS A 140 2.53 13.11 -32.97
N GLU A 141 3.04 12.19 -32.16
CA GLU A 141 3.86 11.07 -32.65
C GLU A 141 3.02 9.85 -33.07
N HIS A 142 1.83 9.66 -32.46
CA HIS A 142 0.98 8.49 -32.70
C HIS A 142 -0.42 8.81 -33.22
N GLN A 143 -0.74 10.11 -33.43
CA GLN A 143 -2.02 10.55 -34.00
C GLN A 143 -3.21 9.96 -33.22
N ASP A 144 -4.19 9.41 -33.96
CA ASP A 144 -5.38 8.78 -33.42
C ASP A 144 -5.19 7.29 -33.11
N HIS A 145 -3.96 6.77 -33.04
CA HIS A 145 -3.77 5.36 -32.71
C HIS A 145 -4.28 5.03 -31.30
N PHE A 146 -3.91 5.85 -30.32
CA PHE A 146 -4.30 5.67 -28.93
C PHE A 146 -5.57 6.43 -28.56
N CYS A 147 -6.38 5.84 -27.70
CA CYS A 147 -7.40 6.52 -26.91
C CYS A 147 -6.75 7.03 -25.62
N ILE A 148 -6.77 8.33 -25.39
CA ILE A 148 -6.02 8.97 -24.30
C ILE A 148 -6.99 9.42 -23.22
N GLY A 149 -6.89 8.84 -22.02
CA GLY A 149 -7.54 9.32 -20.82
C GLY A 149 -6.67 10.31 -20.07
N VAL A 150 -7.29 11.19 -19.28
CA VAL A 150 -6.59 12.04 -18.29
C VAL A 150 -7.27 11.97 -16.92
N ALA A 151 -6.49 12.17 -15.86
CA ALA A 151 -7.03 12.28 -14.50
C ALA A 151 -7.64 13.65 -14.21
N ALA A 152 -8.62 13.68 -13.31
CA ALA A 152 -9.22 14.91 -12.77
C ALA A 152 -9.59 14.76 -11.29
N TYR A 153 -9.63 15.88 -10.56
CA TYR A 153 -9.87 15.91 -9.12
C TYR A 153 -11.14 16.74 -8.85
N PRO A 154 -12.30 16.10 -8.62
CA PRO A 154 -13.57 16.82 -8.45
C PRO A 154 -13.57 17.83 -7.29
N GLU A 155 -12.78 17.53 -6.26
CA GLU A 155 -12.64 18.32 -5.04
C GLU A 155 -11.39 19.23 -5.05
N GLY A 156 -10.66 19.25 -6.17
CA GLY A 156 -9.43 20.02 -6.34
C GLY A 156 -8.17 19.32 -5.84
N THR A 157 -7.05 20.04 -5.92
CA THR A 157 -5.75 19.63 -5.36
C THR A 157 -5.25 20.74 -4.42
N SER A 158 -4.17 20.51 -3.68
CA SER A 158 -3.56 21.59 -2.87
C SER A 158 -2.69 22.56 -3.68
N GLU A 159 -2.37 22.23 -4.93
CA GLU A 159 -1.49 23.06 -5.76
C GLU A 159 -2.25 24.22 -6.43
N PHE A 160 -3.54 24.01 -6.75
CA PHE A 160 -4.34 24.94 -7.55
C PHE A 160 -5.76 25.09 -7.00
N ASP A 161 -6.35 26.26 -7.19
CA ASP A 161 -7.78 26.44 -6.91
C ASP A 161 -8.67 25.69 -7.93
N GLN A 162 -9.96 25.55 -7.61
CA GLN A 162 -10.88 24.74 -8.41
C GLN A 162 -11.09 25.29 -9.85
N ASP A 163 -11.02 26.62 -10.03
CA ASP A 163 -11.18 27.24 -11.35
C ASP A 163 -9.94 27.01 -12.23
N GLN A 164 -8.75 27.07 -11.62
CA GLN A 164 -7.48 26.72 -12.25
C GLN A 164 -7.44 25.24 -12.63
N GLU A 165 -7.80 24.33 -11.73
CA GLU A 165 -7.91 22.90 -12.00
C GLU A 165 -8.84 22.60 -13.18
N LEU A 166 -9.99 23.28 -13.22
CA LEU A 166 -10.95 23.14 -14.31
C LEU A 166 -10.38 23.66 -15.65
N SER A 167 -9.66 24.78 -15.61
CA SER A 167 -8.97 25.33 -16.78
C SER A 167 -7.90 24.38 -17.30
N TYR A 168 -7.07 23.79 -16.42
CA TYR A 168 -6.06 22.81 -16.80
C TYR A 168 -6.67 21.53 -17.35
N LEU A 169 -7.77 21.05 -16.75
CA LEU A 169 -8.51 19.91 -17.30
C LEU A 169 -9.02 20.22 -18.71
N LYS A 170 -9.58 21.41 -18.92
CA LYS A 170 -10.01 21.83 -20.25
C LYS A 170 -8.85 21.84 -21.24
N GLN A 171 -7.69 22.39 -20.86
CA GLN A 171 -6.51 22.39 -21.72
C GLN A 171 -6.05 20.96 -22.08
N LYS A 172 -6.08 20.01 -21.14
CA LYS A 172 -5.79 18.59 -21.41
C LYS A 172 -6.75 17.98 -22.42
N VAL A 173 -8.04 18.28 -22.30
CA VAL A 173 -9.08 17.81 -23.23
C VAL A 173 -8.91 18.45 -24.60
N ASP A 174 -8.70 19.78 -24.67
CA ASP A 174 -8.48 20.51 -25.91
C ASP A 174 -7.18 20.07 -26.62
N ALA A 175 -6.18 19.57 -25.88
CA ALA A 175 -4.97 18.97 -26.43
C ALA A 175 -5.19 17.57 -27.05
N GLY A 176 -6.37 16.98 -26.86
CA GLY A 176 -6.77 15.73 -27.51
C GLY A 176 -7.02 14.57 -26.56
N ALA A 177 -7.29 14.78 -25.27
CA ALA A 177 -7.78 13.68 -24.42
C ALA A 177 -9.20 13.25 -24.83
N ASP A 178 -9.48 11.94 -24.83
CA ASP A 178 -10.74 11.35 -25.27
C ASP A 178 -11.71 11.04 -24.13
N PHE A 179 -11.21 10.92 -22.90
CA PHE A 179 -12.02 10.67 -21.70
C PHE A 179 -11.32 11.16 -20.43
N VAL A 180 -12.08 11.29 -19.35
CA VAL A 180 -11.60 11.68 -18.03
C VAL A 180 -11.91 10.58 -17.02
N VAL A 181 -10.95 10.22 -16.18
CA VAL A 181 -11.16 9.40 -14.98
C VAL A 181 -10.96 10.28 -13.77
N THR A 182 -11.90 10.25 -12.82
CA THR A 182 -11.77 11.09 -11.61
C THR A 182 -11.04 10.38 -10.49
N GLN A 183 -10.37 11.16 -9.65
CA GLN A 183 -9.99 10.74 -8.30
C GLN A 183 -11.24 10.27 -7.54
N LEU A 184 -11.01 9.40 -6.54
CA LEU A 184 -12.02 8.95 -5.59
C LEU A 184 -12.68 10.13 -4.85
N PHE A 185 -13.98 10.00 -4.61
CA PHE A 185 -14.82 10.94 -3.86
C PHE A 185 -15.87 10.17 -3.07
N TYR A 186 -16.37 10.76 -1.98
CA TYR A 186 -17.46 10.17 -1.18
C TYR A 186 -18.68 11.08 -1.03
N ASP A 187 -18.57 12.32 -1.50
CA ASP A 187 -19.69 13.24 -1.63
C ASP A 187 -20.15 13.32 -3.11
N VAL A 188 -21.29 12.69 -3.38
CA VAL A 188 -21.87 12.66 -4.74
C VAL A 188 -22.37 14.05 -5.18
N ASP A 189 -22.77 14.93 -4.26
CA ASP A 189 -23.23 16.27 -4.62
C ASP A 189 -22.08 17.16 -5.09
N ILE A 190 -20.93 17.08 -4.43
CA ILE A 190 -19.71 17.78 -4.87
C ILE A 190 -19.32 17.32 -6.28
N PHE A 191 -19.29 16.00 -6.51
CA PHE A 191 -19.01 15.44 -7.84
C PHE A 191 -19.99 15.92 -8.92
N LEU A 192 -21.30 15.87 -8.66
CA LEU A 192 -22.32 16.28 -9.64
C LEU A 192 -22.24 17.78 -9.96
N ASN A 193 -21.92 18.62 -8.97
CA ASN A 193 -21.73 20.05 -9.19
C ASN A 193 -20.46 20.33 -10.00
N TRP A 194 -19.37 19.61 -9.71
CA TRP A 194 -18.15 19.68 -10.52
C TRP A 194 -18.39 19.27 -11.97
N VAL A 195 -19.15 18.21 -12.23
CA VAL A 195 -19.53 17.79 -13.59
C VAL A 195 -20.29 18.90 -14.33
N LYS A 196 -21.24 19.58 -13.66
CA LYS A 196 -21.96 20.72 -14.26
C LYS A 196 -20.99 21.84 -14.66
N ALA A 197 -19.99 22.12 -13.84
CA ALA A 197 -18.93 23.09 -14.16
C ALA A 197 -18.11 22.63 -15.38
N CYS A 198 -17.71 21.36 -15.45
CA CYS A 198 -17.04 20.79 -16.63
C CYS A 198 -17.85 20.97 -17.92
N ARG A 199 -19.15 20.63 -17.88
CA ARG A 199 -20.02 20.79 -19.06
C ARG A 199 -20.17 22.26 -19.45
N LYS A 200 -20.33 23.18 -18.48
CA LYS A 200 -20.40 24.62 -18.72
C LYS A 200 -19.12 25.17 -19.38
N SER A 201 -17.96 24.62 -19.04
CA SER A 201 -16.66 24.98 -19.63
C SER A 201 -16.39 24.31 -20.99
N GLY A 202 -17.32 23.49 -21.50
CA GLY A 202 -17.20 22.84 -22.81
C GLY A 202 -16.41 21.52 -22.80
N ILE A 203 -16.14 20.94 -21.63
CA ILE A 203 -15.57 19.60 -21.53
C ILE A 203 -16.70 18.60 -21.80
N ASN A 204 -16.73 18.01 -23.00
CA ASN A 204 -17.81 17.13 -23.47
C ASN A 204 -17.40 15.65 -23.60
N VAL A 205 -16.13 15.33 -23.39
CA VAL A 205 -15.66 13.94 -23.34
C VAL A 205 -16.31 13.17 -22.19
N PRO A 206 -16.40 11.83 -22.26
CA PRO A 206 -16.87 10.99 -21.16
C PRO A 206 -16.10 11.28 -19.86
N ILE A 207 -16.83 11.41 -18.76
CA ILE A 207 -16.28 11.54 -17.41
C ILE A 207 -16.66 10.28 -16.65
N ILE A 208 -15.64 9.53 -16.22
CA ILE A 208 -15.77 8.23 -15.56
C ILE A 208 -15.49 8.43 -14.06
N PRO A 209 -16.51 8.40 -13.18
CA PRO A 209 -16.32 8.48 -11.74
C PRO A 209 -15.46 7.32 -11.22
N GLY A 210 -14.41 7.66 -10.47
CA GLY A 210 -13.62 6.72 -9.66
C GLY A 210 -14.36 6.34 -8.38
N ILE A 211 -14.64 5.05 -8.20
CA ILE A 211 -15.33 4.48 -7.03
C ILE A 211 -14.42 3.45 -6.38
N MET A 212 -14.22 3.59 -5.08
CA MET A 212 -13.44 2.63 -4.29
C MET A 212 -14.26 2.17 -3.09
N PRO A 213 -14.62 0.89 -3.00
CA PRO A 213 -15.26 0.34 -1.81
C PRO A 213 -14.32 0.39 -0.61
N ILE A 214 -14.84 0.79 0.54
CA ILE A 214 -14.09 0.82 1.80
C ILE A 214 -13.77 -0.62 2.24
N GLN A 215 -12.49 -0.93 2.44
CA GLN A 215 -12.01 -2.28 2.78
C GLN A 215 -11.62 -2.44 4.25
N SER A 216 -11.11 -1.38 4.87
CA SER A 216 -10.74 -1.31 6.28
C SER A 216 -10.80 0.14 6.75
N TYR A 217 -11.01 0.36 8.05
CA TYR A 217 -11.15 1.70 8.60
C TYR A 217 -9.86 2.51 8.49
N ASP A 218 -8.72 1.91 8.91
CA ASP A 218 -7.43 2.59 8.88
C ASP A 218 -6.93 2.83 7.46
N GLY A 219 -7.12 1.87 6.54
CA GLY A 219 -6.75 2.05 5.13
C GLY A 219 -7.53 3.19 4.49
N PHE A 220 -8.83 3.27 4.78
CA PHE A 220 -9.69 4.36 4.32
C PHE A 220 -9.26 5.72 4.89
N ARG A 221 -8.99 5.82 6.20
CA ARG A 221 -8.53 7.06 6.84
C ARG A 221 -7.23 7.57 6.20
N ARG A 222 -6.24 6.70 6.03
CA ARG A 222 -4.93 7.06 5.46
C ARG A 222 -5.04 7.52 4.01
N LEU A 223 -5.75 6.77 3.18
CA LEU A 223 -5.90 7.10 1.76
C LEU A 223 -6.68 8.40 1.56
N THR A 224 -7.75 8.62 2.33
CA THR A 224 -8.55 9.85 2.21
C THR A 224 -7.79 11.07 2.73
N ALA A 225 -6.94 10.92 3.74
CA ALA A 225 -6.01 11.97 4.18
C ALA A 225 -4.97 12.29 3.10
N LEU A 226 -4.35 11.28 2.49
CA LEU A 226 -3.38 11.44 1.41
C LEU A 226 -3.99 12.16 0.19
N CYS A 227 -5.19 11.75 -0.21
CA CYS A 227 -5.91 12.36 -1.33
C CYS A 227 -6.61 13.68 -0.97
N LYS A 228 -6.62 14.07 0.31
CA LYS A 228 -7.37 15.22 0.86
C LYS A 228 -8.86 15.21 0.46
N THR A 229 -9.46 14.03 0.42
CA THR A 229 -10.86 13.83 0.01
C THR A 229 -11.82 14.20 1.15
N ASN A 230 -12.86 14.97 0.85
CA ASN A 230 -13.93 15.28 1.77
C ASN A 230 -14.80 14.06 2.03
N ILE A 231 -14.93 13.70 3.31
CA ILE A 231 -15.75 12.58 3.76
C ILE A 231 -16.96 13.13 4.53
N PRO A 232 -18.19 12.96 4.01
CA PRO A 232 -19.40 13.36 4.71
C PRO A 232 -19.46 12.81 6.15
N ASP A 233 -19.86 13.65 7.12
CA ASP A 233 -20.00 13.26 8.54
C ASP A 233 -20.89 12.03 8.74
N SER A 234 -21.90 11.86 7.87
CA SER A 234 -22.79 10.70 7.88
C SER A 234 -22.08 9.36 7.64
N ILE A 235 -20.95 9.37 6.93
CA ILE A 235 -20.09 8.20 6.70
C ILE A 235 -19.26 7.94 7.96
N HIS A 236 -18.65 8.97 8.54
CA HIS A 236 -17.91 8.85 9.81
C HIS A 236 -18.77 8.30 10.94
N ALA A 237 -20.00 8.81 11.09
CA ALA A 237 -20.95 8.38 12.11
C ALA A 237 -21.28 6.88 12.02
N LYS A 238 -21.21 6.28 10.83
CA LYS A 238 -21.45 4.84 10.60
C LYS A 238 -20.18 3.99 10.71
N LEU A 239 -19.02 4.54 10.33
CA LEU A 239 -17.74 3.83 10.36
C LEU A 239 -17.12 3.74 11.75
N ILE A 240 -17.17 4.82 12.54
CA ILE A 240 -16.51 4.88 13.85
C ILE A 240 -16.97 3.75 14.79
N PRO A 241 -18.28 3.42 14.89
CA PRO A 241 -18.75 2.34 15.76
C PRO A 241 -18.26 0.95 15.34
N ILE A 242 -17.94 0.75 14.06
CA ILE A 242 -17.56 -0.56 13.49
C ILE A 242 -16.07 -0.65 13.16
N LYS A 243 -15.26 0.35 13.55
CA LYS A 243 -13.86 0.46 13.12
C LYS A 243 -12.95 -0.74 13.44
N GLY A 244 -13.29 -1.53 14.46
CA GLY A 244 -12.57 -2.76 14.85
C GLY A 244 -13.13 -4.05 14.24
N ASP A 245 -14.26 -3.97 13.53
CA ASP A 245 -14.86 -5.10 12.80
C ASP A 245 -14.67 -4.90 11.30
N ASP A 246 -13.55 -5.42 10.80
CA ASP A 246 -13.18 -5.38 9.38
C ASP A 246 -14.29 -5.93 8.44
N GLN A 247 -15.05 -6.93 8.88
CA GLN A 247 -16.12 -7.48 8.07
C GLN A 247 -17.29 -6.49 7.98
N ALA A 248 -17.69 -5.90 9.10
CA ALA A 248 -18.71 -4.85 9.12
C ALA A 248 -18.29 -3.62 8.31
N VAL A 249 -17.01 -3.22 8.39
CA VAL A 249 -16.45 -2.11 7.58
C VAL A 249 -16.57 -2.42 6.09
N ARG A 250 -16.18 -3.63 5.65
CA ARG A 250 -16.34 -4.05 4.24
C ARG A 250 -17.80 -4.08 3.80
N ASP A 251 -18.68 -4.58 4.64
CA ASP A 251 -20.12 -4.64 4.35
C ASP A 251 -20.70 -3.23 4.16
N PHE A 252 -20.33 -2.30 5.04
CA PHE A 252 -20.67 -0.89 4.90
C PHE A 252 -20.06 -0.26 3.64
N GLY A 253 -18.79 -0.56 3.34
CA GLY A 253 -18.10 -0.06 2.15
C GLY A 253 -18.79 -0.46 0.84
N VAL A 254 -19.21 -1.73 0.72
CA VAL A 254 -19.97 -2.21 -0.43
C VAL A 254 -21.32 -1.51 -0.53
N GLU A 255 -22.07 -1.40 0.57
CA GLU A 255 -23.38 -0.74 0.59
C GLU A 255 -23.28 0.75 0.20
N LEU A 256 -22.28 1.45 0.74
CA LEU A 256 -22.02 2.86 0.42
C LEU A 256 -21.71 3.03 -1.07
N SER A 257 -20.80 2.22 -1.64
CA SER A 257 -20.49 2.26 -3.07
C SER A 257 -21.72 1.95 -3.94
N THR A 258 -22.54 0.97 -3.55
CA THR A 258 -23.80 0.66 -4.24
C THR A 258 -24.75 1.86 -4.26
N GLN A 259 -24.90 2.56 -3.14
CA GLN A 259 -25.75 3.75 -3.04
C GLN A 259 -25.22 4.91 -3.89
N MET A 260 -23.91 5.15 -3.85
CA MET A 260 -23.27 6.18 -4.67
C MET A 260 -23.47 5.92 -6.16
N ILE A 261 -23.20 4.68 -6.62
CA ILE A 261 -23.37 4.29 -8.02
C ILE A 261 -24.83 4.44 -8.46
N LYS A 262 -25.80 3.95 -7.68
CA LYS A 262 -27.22 4.11 -8.00
C LYS A 262 -27.62 5.58 -8.12
N ARG A 263 -27.12 6.44 -7.23
CA ARG A 263 -27.36 7.90 -7.29
C ARG A 263 -26.77 8.51 -8.56
N LEU A 264 -25.57 8.11 -8.95
CA LEU A 264 -24.93 8.54 -10.19
C LEU A 264 -25.69 8.06 -11.43
N GLN A 265 -26.18 6.81 -11.43
CA GLN A 265 -27.00 6.25 -12.52
C GLN A 265 -28.29 7.04 -12.74
N VAL A 266 -28.98 7.44 -11.66
CA VAL A 266 -30.17 8.32 -11.73
C VAL A 266 -29.84 9.67 -12.36
N ASN A 267 -28.59 10.14 -12.25
CA ASN A 267 -28.09 11.36 -12.87
C ASN A 267 -27.45 11.11 -14.26
N GLY A 268 -27.71 9.96 -14.88
CA GLY A 268 -27.34 9.67 -16.27
C GLY A 268 -25.95 9.06 -16.47
N PHE A 269 -25.23 8.71 -15.39
CA PHE A 269 -23.93 8.03 -15.52
C PHE A 269 -24.09 6.55 -15.84
N LYS A 270 -23.32 6.08 -16.84
CA LYS A 270 -23.27 4.67 -17.27
C LYS A 270 -21.86 4.09 -17.29
N SER A 271 -20.86 4.88 -16.92
CA SER A 271 -19.44 4.49 -16.92
C SER A 271 -18.88 4.63 -15.51
N PHE A 272 -18.22 3.61 -14.98
CA PHE A 272 -17.66 3.61 -13.61
C PHE A 272 -16.25 3.00 -13.59
N HIS A 273 -15.33 3.64 -12.88
CA HIS A 273 -13.98 3.12 -12.69
C HIS A 273 -13.85 2.57 -11.27
N LEU A 274 -13.67 1.25 -11.11
CA LEU A 274 -13.60 0.62 -9.80
C LEU A 274 -12.16 0.39 -9.39
N CYS A 275 -11.70 1.12 -8.37
CA CYS A 275 -10.39 0.89 -7.76
C CYS A 275 -10.47 -0.37 -6.89
N THR A 276 -9.79 -1.43 -7.32
CA THR A 276 -9.92 -2.75 -6.67
C THR A 276 -8.97 -2.93 -5.50
N LEU A 277 -7.89 -2.15 -5.45
CA LEU A 277 -6.77 -2.35 -4.53
C LEU A 277 -6.15 -3.76 -4.63
N ASN A 278 -6.23 -4.38 -5.81
CA ASN A 278 -5.93 -5.79 -6.01
C ASN A 278 -6.74 -6.68 -5.02
N LEU A 279 -8.02 -6.40 -4.78
CA LEU A 279 -8.89 -7.22 -3.94
C LEU A 279 -10.17 -7.62 -4.69
N GLU A 280 -10.66 -8.84 -4.44
CA GLU A 280 -11.73 -9.46 -5.24
C GLU A 280 -13.12 -9.36 -4.58
N ARG A 281 -13.24 -9.61 -3.27
CA ARG A 281 -14.54 -9.82 -2.61
C ARG A 281 -15.51 -8.66 -2.70
N SER A 282 -15.07 -7.49 -2.26
CA SER A 282 -15.93 -6.31 -2.17
C SER A 282 -16.35 -5.86 -3.56
N ILE A 283 -15.45 -5.98 -4.55
CA ILE A 283 -15.74 -5.70 -5.95
C ILE A 283 -16.75 -6.71 -6.52
N THR A 284 -16.54 -8.00 -6.30
CA THR A 284 -17.46 -9.06 -6.73
C THR A 284 -18.85 -8.86 -6.14
N ARG A 285 -18.93 -8.57 -4.83
CA ARG A 285 -20.20 -8.28 -4.14
C ARG A 285 -20.87 -7.04 -4.70
N LEU A 286 -20.13 -5.95 -4.90
CA LEU A 286 -20.63 -4.71 -5.47
C LEU A 286 -21.23 -4.93 -6.87
N VAL A 287 -20.46 -5.53 -7.78
CA VAL A 287 -20.89 -5.83 -9.16
C VAL A 287 -22.12 -6.73 -9.18
N ASN A 288 -22.16 -7.75 -8.31
CA ASN A 288 -23.32 -8.64 -8.19
C ASN A 288 -24.56 -7.92 -7.64
N GLN A 289 -24.42 -7.07 -6.62
CA GLN A 289 -25.52 -6.27 -6.05
C GLN A 289 -26.10 -5.26 -7.05
N LEU A 290 -25.25 -4.75 -7.95
CA LEU A 290 -25.65 -3.85 -9.03
C LEU A 290 -26.26 -4.59 -10.23
N GLY A 291 -26.18 -5.93 -10.25
CA GLY A 291 -26.67 -6.76 -11.35
C GLY A 291 -25.85 -6.63 -12.64
N TRP A 292 -24.59 -6.24 -12.54
CA TRP A 292 -23.70 -6.03 -13.70
C TRP A 292 -23.03 -7.32 -14.18
N SER A 293 -22.94 -8.33 -13.31
CA SER A 293 -22.37 -9.62 -13.67
C SER A 293 -23.38 -10.48 -14.47
N PRO A 294 -22.91 -11.31 -15.42
CA PRO A 294 -23.78 -12.24 -16.12
C PRO A 294 -24.41 -13.24 -15.16
N GLN A 295 -25.73 -13.43 -15.23
CA GLN A 295 -26.41 -14.46 -14.45
C GLN A 295 -25.94 -15.85 -14.90
N GLY A 296 -25.43 -16.68 -13.96
CA GLY A 296 -25.24 -18.13 -14.16
C GLY A 296 -23.84 -18.65 -14.51
N ILE A 297 -22.75 -18.03 -14.03
CA ILE A 297 -21.39 -18.52 -14.32
C ILE A 297 -21.05 -19.78 -13.50
N LYS A 298 -20.76 -20.87 -14.22
CA LYS A 298 -20.05 -22.05 -13.72
C LYS A 298 -18.54 -21.78 -13.76
N ASN A 299 -17.82 -22.08 -12.69
CA ASN A 299 -16.36 -21.93 -12.57
C ASN A 299 -15.62 -22.42 -13.83
N CYS A 300 -14.88 -21.53 -14.50
CA CYS A 300 -13.91 -21.93 -15.52
C CYS A 300 -12.66 -22.54 -14.88
N GLN A 301 -12.07 -23.54 -15.55
CA GLN A 301 -10.79 -24.11 -15.13
C GLN A 301 -9.67 -23.06 -15.24
N PRO A 302 -8.67 -23.05 -14.34
CA PRO A 302 -7.54 -22.14 -14.43
C PRO A 302 -6.76 -22.39 -15.73
N LEU A 303 -6.45 -21.34 -16.49
CA LEU A 303 -5.50 -21.41 -17.59
C LEU A 303 -4.09 -21.16 -17.03
N LEU A 304 -3.20 -22.12 -17.24
CA LEU A 304 -1.77 -22.01 -16.94
C LEU A 304 -1.19 -20.81 -17.70
N GLY A 305 -0.48 -19.93 -16.97
CA GLY A 305 0.20 -18.76 -17.54
C GLY A 305 1.29 -19.11 -18.55
N PRO A 306 1.95 -18.11 -19.17
CA PRO A 306 2.99 -18.34 -20.16
C PRO A 306 4.13 -19.18 -19.56
N SER A 307 4.57 -20.19 -20.32
CA SER A 307 5.56 -21.21 -19.92
C SER A 307 6.81 -20.64 -19.26
N VAL A 308 6.83 -20.61 -17.93
CA VAL A 308 8.07 -20.76 -17.17
C VAL A 308 8.31 -22.25 -17.04
N THR A 309 9.34 -22.76 -17.70
CA THR A 309 9.78 -24.15 -17.62
C THR A 309 10.35 -24.42 -16.22
N ILE A 310 9.49 -24.59 -15.22
CA ILE A 310 9.85 -25.15 -13.92
C ILE A 310 9.40 -26.61 -13.91
N GLY A 311 10.37 -27.49 -13.63
CA GLY A 311 10.23 -28.93 -13.71
C GLY A 311 8.93 -29.45 -13.09
N THR A 312 8.28 -30.31 -13.86
CA THR A 312 7.12 -31.10 -13.48
C THR A 312 7.39 -31.92 -12.22
N SER A 313 6.65 -31.65 -11.14
CA SER A 313 5.97 -32.61 -10.25
C SER A 313 5.70 -31.96 -8.89
N GLU A 314 4.43 -31.97 -8.43
CA GLU A 314 3.97 -31.67 -7.03
C GLU A 314 3.47 -30.26 -6.63
N LEU A 315 2.95 -29.41 -7.52
CA LEU A 315 2.31 -28.13 -7.10
C LEU A 315 0.80 -27.99 -7.38
N VAL A 316 0.08 -29.07 -7.69
CA VAL A 316 -1.38 -29.01 -7.89
C VAL A 316 -2.10 -29.98 -6.96
N GLN A 317 -2.07 -29.69 -5.65
CA GLN A 317 -3.02 -30.31 -4.70
C GLN A 317 -3.28 -29.53 -3.41
N GLY A 318 -2.77 -28.30 -3.27
CA GLY A 318 -3.20 -27.38 -2.21
C GLY A 318 -4.21 -26.39 -2.77
N GLY A 319 -5.50 -26.70 -2.67
CA GLY A 319 -6.54 -25.71 -2.91
C GLY A 319 -6.33 -24.55 -1.94
N LEU A 320 -5.85 -23.41 -2.45
CA LEU A 320 -5.73 -22.18 -1.66
C LEU A 320 -7.14 -21.79 -1.21
N SER A 321 -7.38 -21.92 0.09
CA SER A 321 -8.60 -21.44 0.74
C SER A 321 -8.77 -19.96 0.44
N VAL A 322 -9.90 -19.63 -0.18
CA VAL A 322 -10.32 -18.32 -0.74
C VAL A 322 -10.29 -17.15 0.26
N GLY A 323 -10.02 -17.38 1.56
CA GLY A 323 -10.15 -16.39 2.62
C GLY A 323 -8.95 -15.47 2.88
N TRP A 324 -7.71 -15.88 2.61
CA TRP A 324 -6.51 -15.13 3.03
C TRP A 324 -6.12 -13.99 2.09
N ASP A 325 -6.45 -14.12 0.81
CA ASP A 325 -6.10 -13.21 -0.28
C ASP A 325 -7.01 -11.95 -0.34
N GLU A 326 -7.80 -11.68 0.70
CA GLU A 326 -8.85 -10.66 0.69
C GLU A 326 -8.65 -9.52 1.70
N PHE A 327 -7.57 -9.57 2.49
CA PHE A 327 -7.24 -8.51 3.44
C PHE A 327 -6.21 -7.55 2.81
N PRO A 328 -6.37 -6.22 2.95
CA PRO A 328 -5.31 -5.28 2.61
C PRO A 328 -4.07 -5.61 3.46
N ASN A 329 -3.06 -6.20 2.81
CA ASN A 329 -1.89 -6.68 3.50
C ASN A 329 -0.90 -5.52 3.63
N GLY A 330 -0.75 -5.02 4.86
CA GLY A 330 0.37 -4.16 5.20
C GLY A 330 1.69 -4.94 5.20
N ARG A 331 2.71 -4.34 5.78
CA ARG A 331 4.04 -4.93 5.92
C ARG A 331 4.07 -6.32 6.58
N PHE A 332 3.11 -6.60 7.46
CA PHE A 332 2.99 -7.86 8.21
C PHE A 332 1.99 -8.85 7.60
N GLY A 333 1.41 -8.54 6.44
CA GLY A 333 0.52 -9.46 5.74
C GLY A 333 1.28 -10.53 4.96
N ASP A 334 0.54 -11.48 4.38
CA ASP A 334 1.12 -12.55 3.56
C ASP A 334 1.75 -11.97 2.28
N GLN A 335 3.06 -12.18 2.08
CA GLN A 335 3.80 -11.74 0.89
C GLN A 335 3.27 -12.28 -0.44
N ARG A 336 2.55 -13.40 -0.38
CA ARG A 336 1.93 -14.02 -1.56
C ARG A 336 0.70 -13.22 -1.99
N SER A 337 0.12 -12.41 -1.11
CA SER A 337 -1.00 -11.57 -1.49
C SER A 337 -0.57 -10.51 -2.50
N PRO A 338 -1.31 -10.34 -3.62
CA PRO A 338 -1.04 -9.27 -4.57
C PRO A 338 -1.26 -7.86 -4.03
N ALA A 339 -1.88 -7.74 -2.85
CA ALA A 339 -2.05 -6.48 -2.13
C ALA A 339 -0.95 -6.24 -1.07
N PHE A 340 0.08 -7.08 -1.01
CA PHE A 340 1.17 -6.96 -0.02
C PHE A 340 1.89 -5.61 -0.11
N GLY A 341 2.04 -4.96 1.04
CA GLY A 341 2.71 -3.66 1.18
C GLY A 341 1.88 -2.46 0.71
N LEU A 342 0.57 -2.62 0.49
CA LEU A 342 -0.33 -1.54 0.07
C LEU A 342 -0.69 -0.56 1.20
N ARG A 343 -0.66 -1.01 2.46
CA ARG A 343 -1.04 -0.22 3.65
C ARG A 343 -0.11 0.98 3.92
N GLU A 344 1.01 1.06 3.20
CA GLU A 344 2.03 2.11 3.28
C GLU A 344 1.73 3.33 2.38
N GLY A 345 0.65 3.28 1.58
CA GLY A 345 0.24 4.41 0.75
C GLY A 345 1.18 4.70 -0.42
N TYR A 346 0.69 5.47 -1.38
CA TYR A 346 1.41 5.92 -2.58
C TYR A 346 2.48 7.00 -2.26
N SER A 347 2.79 7.21 -0.98
CA SER A 347 3.73 8.22 -0.53
C SER A 347 5.16 7.75 -0.77
N SER A 348 5.87 8.46 -1.65
CA SER A 348 7.24 8.14 -1.99
C SER A 348 8.24 8.72 -0.98
N SER A 349 7.98 9.80 -0.25
CA SER A 349 8.98 10.46 0.62
C SER A 349 8.47 10.74 2.03
N LEU A 350 9.38 10.92 3.00
CA LEU A 350 9.00 11.41 4.34
C LEU A 350 8.20 12.72 4.27
N THR A 351 8.61 13.69 3.45
CA THR A 351 7.86 14.94 3.28
C THR A 351 6.44 14.70 2.75
N SER A 352 6.27 13.75 1.83
CA SER A 352 4.95 13.38 1.30
C SER A 352 4.09 12.65 2.35
N ALA A 353 4.68 11.69 3.06
CA ALA A 353 4.04 10.90 4.11
C ALA A 353 3.53 11.81 5.24
N PHE A 354 4.34 12.77 5.66
CA PHE A 354 4.07 13.67 6.76
C PHE A 354 3.45 15.02 6.33
N SER A 355 3.14 15.21 5.04
CA SER A 355 2.57 16.46 4.50
C SER A 355 1.24 16.86 5.15
N HIS A 356 0.53 15.91 5.74
CA HIS A 356 -0.70 16.13 6.48
C HIS A 356 -0.46 16.71 7.89
N LEU A 357 0.75 16.57 8.44
CA LEU A 357 1.16 17.07 9.76
C LEU A 357 1.90 18.39 9.66
N THR A 358 2.82 18.52 8.70
CA THR A 358 3.67 19.71 8.55
C THR A 358 4.25 19.79 7.13
N THR A 359 4.60 20.99 6.71
CA THR A 359 5.44 21.21 5.52
C THR A 359 6.94 21.17 5.85
N ASP A 360 7.30 21.24 7.13
CA ASP A 360 8.68 21.18 7.63
C ASP A 360 8.82 20.02 8.62
N VAL A 361 9.42 18.92 8.16
CA VAL A 361 9.64 17.70 8.95
C VAL A 361 10.59 17.93 10.13
N HIS A 362 11.47 18.94 10.05
CA HIS A 362 12.38 19.31 11.15
C HIS A 362 11.64 19.88 12.35
N ALA A 363 10.45 20.44 12.13
CA ALA A 363 9.57 20.88 13.22
C ALA A 363 9.01 19.70 14.05
N LEU A 364 8.98 18.48 13.50
CA LEU A 364 8.48 17.29 14.20
C LEU A 364 9.56 16.63 15.06
N TRP A 365 10.75 16.42 14.48
CA TRP A 365 11.79 15.58 15.09
C TRP A 365 13.06 16.37 15.46
N GLY A 366 13.07 17.67 15.22
CA GLY A 366 14.20 18.54 15.47
C GLY A 366 15.35 18.33 14.47
N THR A 367 16.50 18.87 14.83
CA THR A 367 17.72 18.87 14.01
C THR A 367 18.84 18.15 14.75
N PRO A 368 18.84 16.80 14.81
CA PRO A 368 19.77 16.04 15.65
C PRO A 368 21.23 16.19 15.20
N THR A 369 22.13 16.37 16.16
CA THR A 369 23.59 16.50 15.92
C THR A 369 24.43 15.52 16.74
N SER A 370 23.78 14.73 17.60
CA SER A 370 24.39 13.68 18.42
C SER A 370 23.50 12.44 18.53
N LEU A 371 24.08 11.29 18.93
CA LEU A 371 23.31 10.07 19.24
C LEU A 371 22.32 10.27 20.39
N GLU A 372 22.62 11.20 21.30
CA GLU A 372 21.72 11.57 22.39
C GLU A 372 20.46 12.27 21.86
N ASP A 373 20.60 13.16 20.87
CA ASP A 373 19.46 13.80 20.22
C ASP A 373 18.54 12.77 19.56
N ILE A 374 19.12 11.78 18.87
CA ILE A 374 18.36 10.67 18.26
C ILE A 374 17.64 9.88 19.35
N THR A 375 18.35 9.51 20.41
CA THR A 375 17.78 8.80 21.57
C THR A 375 16.61 9.57 22.19
N ASN A 376 16.72 10.90 22.28
CA ASN A 376 15.67 11.77 22.79
C ASN A 376 14.43 11.76 21.90
N VAL A 377 14.56 11.68 20.57
CA VAL A 377 13.41 11.54 19.65
C VAL A 377 12.64 10.24 19.94
N PHE A 378 13.34 9.10 20.00
CA PHE A 378 12.71 7.80 20.28
C PHE A 378 12.08 7.74 21.68
N CYS A 379 12.75 8.29 22.70
CA CYS A 379 12.20 8.36 24.05
C CYS A 379 11.00 9.32 24.15
N ALA A 380 11.04 10.46 23.44
CA ALA A 380 9.94 11.41 23.42
C ALA A 380 8.70 10.80 22.76
N PHE A 381 8.87 10.01 21.69
CA PHE A 381 7.78 9.25 21.09
C PHE A 381 7.21 8.18 22.05
N THR A 382 8.07 7.35 22.67
CA THR A 382 7.57 6.28 23.54
C THR A 382 6.94 6.80 24.85
N THR A 383 7.28 8.02 25.27
CA THR A 383 6.63 8.69 26.40
C THR A 383 5.42 9.54 26.02
N GLY A 384 5.02 9.55 24.74
CA GLY A 384 3.87 10.29 24.22
C GLY A 384 4.07 11.81 24.11
N LYS A 385 5.31 12.30 24.25
CA LYS A 385 5.66 13.72 24.04
C LYS A 385 5.71 14.08 22.56
N LEU A 386 6.10 13.12 21.71
CA LEU A 386 5.97 13.20 20.26
C LEU A 386 4.83 12.30 19.78
N SER A 387 4.07 12.76 18.81
CA SER A 387 2.98 12.02 18.18
C SER A 387 3.43 11.17 17.00
N SER A 388 4.68 11.31 16.54
CA SER A 388 5.21 10.59 15.39
C SER A 388 6.75 10.48 15.44
N THR A 389 7.29 9.60 14.60
CA THR A 389 8.72 9.43 14.28
C THR A 389 8.86 9.23 12.76
N PRO A 390 10.08 9.25 12.20
CA PRO A 390 10.27 8.92 10.78
C PRO A 390 9.70 7.54 10.39
N TRP A 391 9.62 6.58 11.33
CA TRP A 391 9.08 5.23 11.10
C TRP A 391 7.61 5.07 11.49
N SER A 392 6.97 6.07 12.10
CA SER A 392 5.57 6.01 12.52
C SER A 392 4.86 7.35 12.36
N GLU A 393 3.92 7.41 11.43
CA GLU A 393 3.02 8.56 11.22
C GLU A 393 1.97 8.70 12.33
N GLU A 394 1.62 7.59 12.98
CA GLU A 394 0.56 7.54 13.98
C GLU A 394 1.15 7.56 15.41
N PRO A 395 0.43 8.15 16.38
CA PRO A 395 0.77 8.04 17.79
C PRO A 395 0.79 6.58 18.25
N LEU A 396 1.44 6.33 19.40
CA LEU A 396 1.46 5.01 20.01
C LEU A 396 0.05 4.42 20.16
N ALA A 397 -0.11 3.18 19.69
CA ALA A 397 -1.31 2.40 19.91
C ALA A 397 -1.51 2.15 21.41
N LEU A 398 -2.77 2.03 21.84
CA LEU A 398 -3.10 1.80 23.25
C LEU A 398 -2.49 0.50 23.80
N GLU A 399 -2.28 -0.51 22.96
CA GLU A 399 -1.68 -1.80 23.35
C GLU A 399 -0.25 -1.65 23.88
N THR A 400 0.49 -0.67 23.36
CA THR A 400 1.87 -0.39 23.75
C THR A 400 1.99 0.06 25.21
N SER A 401 0.91 0.58 25.81
CA SER A 401 0.92 1.11 27.19
C SER A 401 1.45 0.11 28.21
N SER A 402 1.21 -1.19 27.99
CA SER A 402 1.67 -2.28 28.87
C SER A 402 3.18 -2.50 28.83
N ILE A 403 3.83 -2.17 27.71
CA ILE A 403 5.25 -2.41 27.45
C ILE A 403 6.08 -1.12 27.38
N THR A 404 5.44 0.06 27.43
CA THR A 404 6.09 1.38 27.39
C THR A 404 7.30 1.49 28.34
N PRO A 405 7.25 1.06 29.61
CA PRO A 405 8.41 1.16 30.51
C PRO A 405 9.65 0.43 29.97
N PHE A 406 9.46 -0.71 29.32
CA PHE A 406 10.54 -1.48 28.72
C PHE A 406 11.09 -0.80 27.47
N LEU A 407 10.22 -0.33 26.58
CA LEU A 407 10.61 0.36 25.35
C LEU A 407 11.39 1.65 25.64
N VAL A 408 10.96 2.42 26.66
CA VAL A 408 11.69 3.62 27.12
C VAL A 408 13.10 3.23 27.56
N ARG A 409 13.26 2.15 28.34
CA ARG A 409 14.57 1.71 28.82
C ARG A 409 15.48 1.25 27.68
N LEU A 410 14.94 0.51 26.71
CA LEU A 410 15.69 0.11 25.51
C LEU A 410 16.19 1.33 24.75
N ASN A 411 15.30 2.30 24.48
CA ASN A 411 15.63 3.52 23.75
C ASN A 411 16.69 4.36 24.47
N GLN A 412 16.54 4.56 25.79
CA GLN A 412 17.49 5.33 26.61
C GLN A 412 18.92 4.79 26.56
N ASN A 413 19.09 3.50 26.28
CA ASN A 413 20.38 2.82 26.20
C ASN A 413 20.78 2.50 24.74
N GLY A 414 20.25 3.26 23.78
CA GLY A 414 20.68 3.23 22.38
C GLY A 414 20.16 2.04 21.57
N TRP A 415 19.13 1.33 22.04
CA TRP A 415 18.40 0.35 21.23
C TRP A 415 17.07 0.95 20.82
N TRP A 416 17.01 1.50 19.62
CA TRP A 416 15.91 2.38 19.20
C TRP A 416 14.75 1.62 18.55
N THR A 417 13.64 1.51 19.27
CA THR A 417 12.46 0.73 18.89
C THR A 417 11.63 1.40 17.81
N VAL A 418 11.29 0.65 16.76
CA VAL A 418 10.48 1.11 15.60
C VAL A 418 9.20 0.31 15.39
N GLY A 419 9.04 -0.83 16.07
CA GLY A 419 7.82 -1.63 16.05
C GLY A 419 7.76 -2.53 17.27
N SER A 420 6.58 -2.76 17.83
CA SER A 420 6.43 -3.60 19.02
C SER A 420 4.99 -4.04 19.21
N GLN A 421 4.80 -5.19 19.84
CA GLN A 421 3.49 -5.67 20.29
C GLN A 421 3.66 -6.46 21.59
N PRO A 422 2.75 -6.32 22.58
CA PRO A 422 2.78 -7.14 23.79
C PRO A 422 2.40 -8.60 23.51
N ALA A 423 2.67 -9.49 24.47
CA ALA A 423 2.05 -10.81 24.44
C ALA A 423 0.61 -10.73 24.98
N ILE A 424 -0.31 -11.45 24.34
CA ILE A 424 -1.71 -11.56 24.75
C ILE A 424 -2.12 -13.02 24.72
N ASP A 425 -2.68 -13.50 25.82
CA ASP A 425 -3.20 -14.87 25.97
C ASP A 425 -4.74 -14.85 26.07
N GLY A 426 -5.40 -14.83 24.91
CA GLY A 426 -6.86 -15.04 24.83
C GLY A 426 -7.73 -13.85 25.24
N ALA A 427 -7.37 -12.63 24.81
CA ALA A 427 -8.24 -11.46 24.95
C ALA A 427 -9.58 -11.65 24.22
N ASP A 428 -10.63 -10.93 24.64
CA ASP A 428 -11.91 -10.96 23.95
C ASP A 428 -11.76 -10.35 22.54
N SER A 429 -12.42 -10.91 21.53
CA SER A 429 -12.37 -10.34 20.17
C SER A 429 -12.95 -8.93 20.06
N LEU A 430 -13.77 -8.51 21.02
CA LEU A 430 -14.29 -7.15 21.13
C LEU A 430 -13.51 -6.27 22.11
N ASP A 431 -12.34 -6.72 22.59
CA ASP A 431 -11.47 -5.90 23.43
C ASP A 431 -11.15 -4.57 22.73
N SER A 432 -11.28 -3.46 23.45
CA SER A 432 -11.15 -2.12 22.87
C SER A 432 -9.72 -1.75 22.44
N VAL A 433 -8.73 -2.52 22.87
CA VAL A 433 -7.30 -2.27 22.66
C VAL A 433 -6.73 -3.23 21.63
N VAL A 434 -6.93 -4.53 21.82
CA VAL A 434 -6.31 -5.59 20.98
C VAL A 434 -7.33 -6.44 20.20
N GLY A 435 -8.63 -6.19 20.40
CA GLY A 435 -9.70 -6.98 19.80
C GLY A 435 -9.84 -6.76 18.29
N PHE A 436 -10.07 -7.84 17.55
CA PHE A 436 -10.48 -7.80 16.16
C PHE A 436 -11.39 -8.99 15.81
N GLY A 437 -12.12 -8.88 14.70
CA GLY A 437 -12.96 -9.96 14.17
C GLY A 437 -14.31 -10.10 14.90
N PRO A 438 -15.07 -11.17 14.61
CA PRO A 438 -16.45 -11.30 15.09
C PRO A 438 -16.54 -11.54 16.59
N ALA A 439 -17.67 -11.16 17.17
CA ALA A 439 -17.97 -11.33 18.59
C ALA A 439 -17.87 -12.80 19.07
N GLY A 440 -17.38 -12.98 20.29
CA GLY A 440 -17.25 -14.29 20.93
C GLY A 440 -16.03 -15.11 20.47
N GLY A 441 -15.04 -14.44 19.85
CA GLY A 441 -13.73 -14.97 19.55
C GLY A 441 -12.70 -14.71 20.66
N ARG A 442 -11.48 -15.21 20.45
CA ARG A 442 -10.33 -15.03 21.34
C ARG A 442 -9.10 -14.61 20.55
N ILE A 443 -8.41 -13.57 21.01
CA ILE A 443 -7.25 -12.99 20.36
C ILE A 443 -5.98 -13.36 21.13
N TYR A 444 -4.93 -13.69 20.39
CA TYR A 444 -3.63 -14.06 20.90
C TYR A 444 -2.54 -13.30 20.16
N GLN A 445 -1.51 -12.93 20.91
CA GLN A 445 -0.36 -12.20 20.40
C GLN A 445 0.91 -12.75 21.03
N LYS A 446 1.94 -12.99 20.22
CA LYS A 446 3.31 -13.16 20.70
C LYS A 446 3.91 -11.77 20.93
N ALA A 447 4.74 -11.65 21.97
CA ALA A 447 5.56 -10.47 22.13
C ALA A 447 6.59 -10.41 20.99
N PHE A 448 6.71 -9.25 20.36
CA PHE A 448 7.80 -8.97 19.45
C PHE A 448 8.24 -7.51 19.56
N VAL A 449 9.47 -7.24 19.17
CA VAL A 449 10.01 -5.90 19.06
C VAL A 449 10.98 -5.80 17.90
N GLU A 450 10.93 -4.65 17.24
CA GLU A 450 11.86 -4.26 16.19
C GLU A 450 12.60 -3.01 16.62
N PHE A 451 13.91 -3.02 16.50
CA PHE A 451 14.75 -1.93 16.97
C PHE A 451 16.08 -1.87 16.23
N PHE A 452 16.63 -0.67 16.14
CA PHE A 452 18.00 -0.45 15.71
C PHE A 452 18.95 -0.71 16.89
N ILE A 453 19.99 -1.51 16.65
CA ILE A 453 21.03 -1.86 17.62
C ILE A 453 22.42 -1.56 17.03
N PRO A 454 23.35 -0.97 17.78
CA PRO A 454 24.70 -0.73 17.28
C PRO A 454 25.42 -2.06 17.03
N GLN A 455 26.26 -2.10 15.99
CA GLN A 455 27.01 -3.30 15.60
C GLN A 455 27.82 -3.90 16.76
N SER A 456 28.32 -3.07 17.68
CA SER A 456 29.09 -3.50 18.87
C SER A 456 28.29 -4.37 19.84
N HIS A 457 26.96 -4.29 19.85
CA HIS A 457 26.09 -5.09 20.72
C HIS A 457 25.51 -6.33 20.02
N LEU A 458 25.51 -6.37 18.69
CA LEU A 458 24.78 -7.38 17.91
C LEU A 458 25.23 -8.80 18.23
N GLU A 459 26.52 -9.11 18.06
CA GLU A 459 27.04 -10.48 18.22
C GLU A 459 26.80 -11.03 19.63
N GLY A 460 26.88 -10.15 20.64
CA GLY A 460 26.59 -10.50 22.03
C GLY A 460 25.12 -10.84 22.25
N LEU A 461 24.19 -10.06 21.68
CA LEU A 461 22.76 -10.34 21.75
C LEU A 461 22.41 -11.65 21.03
N LEU A 462 22.90 -11.85 19.80
CA LEU A 462 22.60 -13.06 19.03
C LEU A 462 23.13 -14.32 19.72
N SER A 463 24.34 -14.25 20.28
CA SER A 463 24.92 -15.35 21.05
C SER A 463 24.10 -15.68 22.30
N ALA A 464 23.60 -14.66 23.01
CA ALA A 464 22.75 -14.85 24.19
C ALA A 464 21.41 -15.51 23.83
N VAL A 465 20.83 -15.15 22.69
CA VAL A 465 19.60 -15.79 22.17
C VAL A 465 19.85 -17.25 21.83
N ASP A 466 20.95 -17.56 21.14
CA ASP A 466 21.28 -18.94 20.79
C ASP A 466 21.60 -19.80 22.02
N GLU A 467 22.26 -19.22 23.04
CA GLU A 467 22.48 -19.88 24.32
C GLU A 467 21.17 -20.13 25.08
N TYR A 468 20.29 -19.13 25.12
CA TYR A 468 18.97 -19.28 25.70
C TYR A 468 18.20 -20.42 25.00
N ASN A 469 18.15 -20.43 23.67
CA ASN A 469 17.43 -21.45 22.90
C ASN A 469 18.01 -22.86 23.06
N LYS A 470 19.32 -23.03 23.31
CA LYS A 470 19.90 -24.36 23.59
C LYS A 470 19.33 -25.00 24.86
N ASN A 471 18.94 -24.17 25.83
CA ASN A 471 18.41 -24.62 27.11
C ASN A 471 16.88 -24.74 27.12
N HIS A 472 16.20 -24.35 26.04
CA HIS A 472 14.74 -24.33 25.94
C HIS A 472 14.23 -25.22 24.79
N PRO A 473 13.25 -26.10 25.02
CA PRO A 473 12.69 -26.96 23.99
C PRO A 473 12.12 -26.17 22.81
N GLU A 474 12.26 -26.73 21.61
CA GLU A 474 11.67 -26.18 20.38
C GLU A 474 10.14 -26.09 20.49
N GLY A 475 9.59 -24.94 20.09
CA GLY A 475 8.14 -24.72 19.96
C GLY A 475 7.39 -24.19 21.18
N VAL A 476 8.03 -24.00 22.35
CA VAL A 476 7.33 -23.51 23.56
C VAL A 476 7.87 -22.18 24.09
N ALA A 477 9.20 -22.03 24.21
CA ALA A 477 9.80 -20.84 24.81
C ALA A 477 11.07 -20.39 24.08
N GLN A 478 11.05 -20.40 22.75
CA GLN A 478 12.20 -20.00 21.95
C GLN A 478 12.10 -18.54 21.51
N LEU A 479 13.26 -17.89 21.50
CA LEU A 479 13.46 -16.56 20.93
C LEU A 479 13.90 -16.69 19.47
N ARG A 480 13.17 -16.04 18.57
CA ARG A 480 13.50 -15.99 17.14
C ARG A 480 13.91 -14.60 16.76
N TYR A 481 14.88 -14.50 15.83
CA TYR A 481 15.33 -13.20 15.37
C TYR A 481 15.58 -13.14 13.86
N TYR A 482 15.39 -11.95 13.31
CA TYR A 482 16.04 -11.49 12.10
C TYR A 482 16.89 -10.26 12.43
N ALA A 483 18.08 -10.16 11.86
CA ALA A 483 18.92 -8.98 11.97
C ALA A 483 19.57 -8.66 10.62
N GLY A 484 19.62 -7.38 10.24
CA GLY A 484 20.32 -6.95 9.02
C GLY A 484 20.71 -5.47 9.07
N ASN A 485 21.78 -5.11 8.36
CA ASN A 485 22.23 -3.72 8.20
C ASN A 485 21.78 -3.13 6.84
N CYS A 486 22.26 -1.93 6.51
CA CYS A 486 21.98 -1.24 5.25
C CYS A 486 22.38 -2.06 4.00
N ASN A 487 23.37 -2.97 4.11
CA ASN A 487 23.76 -3.85 3.01
C ASN A 487 22.68 -4.91 2.73
N GLN A 488 22.09 -4.88 1.54
CA GLN A 488 20.94 -5.72 1.15
C GLN A 488 21.17 -7.23 1.35
N ASP A 489 22.40 -7.72 1.16
CA ASP A 489 22.71 -9.15 1.23
C ASP A 489 23.03 -9.67 2.65
N GLN A 490 23.28 -8.76 3.60
CA GLN A 490 23.67 -9.14 4.95
C GLN A 490 22.44 -9.27 5.85
N ILE A 491 22.07 -10.52 6.12
CA ILE A 491 21.06 -10.90 7.10
C ILE A 491 21.63 -12.02 7.99
N ARG A 492 21.25 -11.98 9.27
CA ARG A 492 21.49 -12.99 10.29
C ARG A 492 20.16 -13.42 10.86
N THR A 493 19.96 -14.71 11.04
CA THR A 493 18.73 -15.26 11.62
C THR A 493 18.97 -16.66 12.14
N ASN A 494 18.25 -17.05 13.19
CA ASN A 494 18.15 -18.43 13.65
C ASN A 494 16.89 -19.15 13.12
N MET A 495 16.19 -18.54 12.17
CA MET A 495 15.01 -19.08 11.50
C MET A 495 15.41 -19.89 10.26
N ALA A 496 14.69 -20.98 9.99
CA ALA A 496 14.83 -21.68 8.71
C ALA A 496 14.27 -20.83 7.54
N PRO A 497 14.78 -20.97 6.30
CA PRO A 497 14.35 -20.14 5.17
C PRO A 497 12.85 -20.16 4.85
N SER A 498 12.16 -21.26 5.17
CA SER A 498 10.72 -21.45 4.96
C SER A 498 9.88 -21.26 6.24
N GLU A 499 10.52 -20.92 7.37
CA GLU A 499 9.84 -20.75 8.65
C GLU A 499 9.08 -19.42 8.66
N THR A 500 7.83 -19.46 9.11
CA THR A 500 6.95 -18.30 9.20
C THR A 500 6.43 -18.15 10.62
N ASN A 501 6.50 -16.94 11.16
CA ASN A 501 6.01 -16.66 12.51
C ASN A 501 4.67 -15.95 12.47
N ALA A 502 3.61 -16.68 12.76
CA ALA A 502 2.36 -16.08 13.21
C ALA A 502 2.59 -15.46 14.58
N VAL A 503 2.47 -14.12 14.65
CA VAL A 503 2.62 -13.34 15.89
C VAL A 503 1.30 -12.77 16.39
N THR A 504 0.26 -12.71 15.56
CA THR A 504 -1.09 -12.32 15.98
C THR A 504 -2.12 -13.20 15.31
N TRP A 505 -2.98 -13.85 16.10
CA TRP A 505 -4.05 -14.70 15.58
C TRP A 505 -5.31 -14.63 16.43
N GLY A 506 -6.44 -14.91 15.79
CA GLY A 506 -7.77 -14.96 16.40
C GLY A 506 -8.42 -16.32 16.17
N VAL A 507 -9.08 -16.83 17.21
CA VAL A 507 -9.89 -18.04 17.15
C VAL A 507 -11.35 -17.65 17.29
N PHE A 508 -12.16 -17.93 16.26
CA PHE A 508 -13.56 -17.50 16.19
C PHE A 508 -14.50 -18.71 16.06
N ARG A 509 -15.72 -18.58 16.58
CA ARG A 509 -16.71 -19.66 16.55
C ARG A 509 -17.14 -19.96 15.11
N GLY A 510 -16.99 -21.22 14.70
CA GLY A 510 -17.45 -21.68 13.38
C GLY A 510 -16.59 -21.18 12.22
N ALA A 511 -15.38 -20.68 12.49
CA ALA A 511 -14.41 -20.27 11.47
C ALA A 511 -13.04 -20.92 11.74
N GLU A 512 -12.20 -20.95 10.71
CA GLU A 512 -10.79 -21.33 10.86
C GLU A 512 -10.02 -20.27 11.66
N VAL A 513 -8.84 -20.63 12.18
CA VAL A 513 -7.95 -19.68 12.86
C VAL A 513 -7.51 -18.61 11.86
N VAL A 514 -7.62 -17.33 12.25
CA VAL A 514 -7.24 -16.19 11.40
C VAL A 514 -5.96 -15.59 11.95
N THR A 515 -4.95 -15.45 11.10
CA THR A 515 -3.68 -14.80 11.42
C THR A 515 -3.61 -13.46 10.73
N THR A 516 -3.39 -12.37 11.48
CA THR A 516 -3.37 -11.01 10.91
C THR A 516 -1.95 -10.46 10.72
N THR A 517 -0.98 -11.03 11.45
CA THR A 517 0.39 -10.52 11.51
C THR A 517 1.35 -11.70 11.40
N LEU A 518 2.15 -11.68 10.34
CA LEU A 518 3.20 -12.64 10.03
C LEU A 518 4.57 -11.94 9.99
N ILE A 519 5.58 -12.58 10.57
CA ILE A 519 6.98 -12.18 10.42
C ILE A 519 7.72 -13.32 9.73
N GLU A 520 8.29 -13.03 8.57
CA GLU A 520 8.99 -13.99 7.71
C GLU A 520 10.18 -13.33 7.01
N ALA A 521 11.08 -14.15 6.46
CA ALA A 521 12.35 -13.70 5.92
C ALA A 521 12.20 -12.64 4.81
N GLN A 522 11.22 -12.78 3.92
CA GLN A 522 11.03 -11.84 2.81
C GLN A 522 10.40 -10.52 3.28
N SER A 523 9.39 -10.57 4.14
CA SER A 523 8.79 -9.38 4.74
C SER A 523 9.82 -8.59 5.57
N PHE A 524 10.72 -9.28 6.28
CA PHE A 524 11.84 -8.64 6.95
C PHE A 524 12.85 -8.01 5.96
N LYS A 525 13.18 -8.69 4.85
CA LYS A 525 14.05 -8.11 3.80
C LYS A 525 13.49 -6.81 3.22
N THR A 526 12.21 -6.82 2.87
CA THR A 526 11.52 -5.64 2.33
C THR A 526 11.49 -4.52 3.37
N TRP A 527 11.14 -4.84 4.62
CA TRP A 527 11.16 -3.87 5.71
C TRP A 527 12.53 -3.28 5.96
N LYS A 528 13.55 -4.13 6.06
CA LYS A 528 14.92 -3.71 6.32
C LYS A 528 15.34 -2.64 5.32
N LYS A 529 15.10 -2.88 4.03
CA LYS A 529 15.37 -1.89 3.00
C LYS A 529 14.63 -0.58 3.27
N GLN A 530 13.34 -0.63 3.53
CA GLN A 530 12.54 0.57 3.80
C GLN A 530 12.98 1.32 5.06
N ALA A 531 13.29 0.59 6.13
CA ALA A 531 13.71 1.16 7.40
C ALA A 531 15.03 1.95 7.28
N PHE A 532 15.95 1.50 6.42
CA PHE A 532 17.18 2.22 6.08
C PHE A 532 16.97 3.28 5.00
N ASP A 533 16.07 3.08 4.04
CA ASP A 533 15.65 4.16 3.11
C ASP A 533 15.10 5.37 3.92
N ILE A 534 14.40 5.14 5.04
CA ILE A 534 13.90 6.21 5.93
C ILE A 534 15.04 6.99 6.61
N TRP A 535 16.13 6.33 7.00
CA TRP A 535 17.32 7.02 7.51
C TRP A 535 17.92 7.94 6.44
N ASN A 536 18.05 7.44 5.22
CA ASN A 536 18.51 8.21 4.07
C ASN A 536 17.59 9.42 3.79
N ASP A 537 16.28 9.20 3.70
CA ASP A 537 15.31 10.27 3.45
C ASP A 537 15.40 11.36 4.54
N TRP A 538 15.61 10.98 5.80
CA TRP A 538 15.80 11.94 6.88
C TRP A 538 17.13 12.69 6.73
N ALA A 539 18.21 12.01 6.34
CA ALA A 539 19.51 12.62 6.09
C ALA A 539 19.51 13.59 4.90
N GLU A 540 18.79 13.25 3.83
CA GLU A 540 18.61 14.06 2.62
C GLU A 540 17.76 15.31 2.86
N SER A 541 16.93 15.31 3.90
CA SER A 541 16.14 16.50 4.29
C SER A 541 16.98 17.65 4.87
N PHE A 542 18.26 17.40 5.19
CA PHE A 542 19.22 18.41 5.66
C PHE A 542 20.16 18.89 4.54
N GLU A 543 20.78 20.05 4.74
CA GLU A 543 21.80 20.56 3.82
C GLU A 543 22.97 19.56 3.65
N SER A 544 23.45 19.43 2.42
CA SER A 544 24.57 18.54 2.09
C SER A 544 25.81 18.84 2.94
N ASN A 545 26.43 17.79 3.49
CA ASN A 545 27.60 17.84 4.39
C ASN A 545 27.38 18.52 5.76
N SER A 546 26.13 18.80 6.14
CA SER A 546 25.79 19.26 7.49
C SER A 546 26.21 18.24 8.56
N ALA A 547 26.26 18.67 9.83
CA ALA A 547 26.51 17.75 10.95
C ALA A 547 25.39 16.71 11.08
N ASN A 548 24.15 17.14 10.84
CA ASN A 548 22.94 16.33 10.87
C ASN A 548 22.99 15.18 9.86
N GLN A 549 23.25 15.51 8.58
CA GLN A 549 23.33 14.51 7.54
C GLN A 549 24.45 13.49 7.80
N ARG A 550 25.62 13.96 8.26
CA ARG A 550 26.76 13.08 8.59
C ARG A 550 26.43 12.12 9.73
N LEU A 551 25.75 12.59 10.78
CA LEU A 551 25.31 11.74 11.90
C LEU A 551 24.35 10.64 11.42
N LEU A 552 23.34 11.02 10.63
CA LEU A 552 22.31 10.07 10.17
C LEU A 552 22.91 9.00 9.24
N ASN A 553 23.84 9.38 8.36
CA ASN A 553 24.57 8.44 7.51
C ASN A 553 25.48 7.52 8.35
N GLU A 554 26.15 8.04 9.38
CA GLU A 554 26.97 7.23 10.29
C GLU A 554 26.12 6.20 11.06
N ILE A 555 24.90 6.58 11.47
CA ILE A 555 23.95 5.66 12.11
C ILE A 555 23.54 4.55 11.14
N GLU A 556 23.18 4.89 9.90
CA GLU A 556 22.84 3.89 8.88
C GLU A 556 23.96 2.86 8.68
N ASP A 557 25.21 3.31 8.64
CA ASP A 557 26.37 2.46 8.42
C ASP A 557 26.74 1.58 9.63
N SER A 558 26.43 2.04 10.85
CA SER A 558 26.90 1.42 12.10
C SER A 558 25.83 0.64 12.88
N TYR A 559 24.56 0.74 12.49
CA TYR A 559 23.45 0.07 13.15
C TYR A 559 22.89 -1.09 12.32
N TRP A 560 22.30 -2.03 13.05
CA TRP A 560 21.55 -3.15 12.52
C TRP A 560 20.09 -3.01 12.93
N LEU A 561 19.18 -3.32 12.02
CA LEU A 561 17.79 -3.52 12.35
C LEU A 561 17.60 -4.95 12.84
N CYS A 562 17.05 -5.12 14.05
CA CYS A 562 16.72 -6.41 14.62
C CYS A 562 15.21 -6.53 14.82
N SER A 563 14.65 -7.69 14.48
CA SER A 563 13.27 -8.09 14.79
C SER A 563 13.35 -9.33 15.69
N MET A 564 12.88 -9.23 16.93
CA MET A 564 12.96 -10.27 17.96
C MET A 564 11.55 -10.70 18.34
N ILE A 565 11.32 -12.02 18.38
CA ILE A 565 10.02 -12.64 18.62
C ILE A 565 10.16 -13.65 19.73
N ASP A 566 9.22 -13.62 20.66
CA ASP A 566 9.11 -14.61 21.73
C ASP A 566 7.94 -15.55 21.47
N HIS A 567 8.23 -16.86 21.41
CA HIS A 567 7.20 -17.87 21.20
C HIS A 567 6.38 -18.17 22.46
N ASP A 568 6.87 -17.81 23.65
CA ASP A 568 6.12 -17.99 24.89
C ASP A 568 5.16 -16.83 25.13
N PHE A 569 4.06 -16.79 24.38
CA PHE A 569 3.04 -15.75 24.51
C PHE A 569 2.31 -15.76 25.87
N LYS A 570 2.57 -16.76 26.73
CA LYS A 570 2.00 -16.80 28.09
C LYS A 570 2.83 -15.99 29.08
N GLU A 571 4.12 -15.82 28.83
CA GLU A 571 5.04 -15.08 29.68
C GLU A 571 5.22 -13.65 29.14
N ALA A 572 4.27 -12.77 29.47
CA ALA A 572 4.17 -11.44 28.85
C ALA A 572 5.40 -10.53 29.02
N GLU A 573 6.20 -10.75 30.07
CA GLU A 573 7.38 -9.95 30.39
C GLU A 573 8.72 -10.57 29.95
N HIS A 574 8.71 -11.80 29.45
CA HIS A 574 9.93 -12.57 29.22
C HIS A 574 10.86 -11.90 28.19
N LEU A 575 10.37 -11.64 26.97
CA LEU A 575 11.12 -10.93 25.93
C LEU A 575 11.76 -9.62 26.44
N TRP A 576 10.97 -8.82 27.15
CA TRP A 576 11.37 -7.48 27.58
C TRP A 576 12.46 -7.54 28.64
N SER A 577 12.29 -8.42 29.63
CA SER A 577 13.27 -8.64 30.69
C SER A 577 14.57 -9.19 30.12
N PHE A 578 14.48 -10.15 29.20
CA PHE A 578 15.64 -10.72 28.51
C PHE A 578 16.45 -9.64 27.79
N LEU A 579 15.80 -8.79 26.98
CA LEU A 579 16.48 -7.74 26.21
C LEU A 579 17.14 -6.69 27.12
N ILE A 580 16.44 -6.27 28.18
CA ILE A 580 16.96 -5.29 29.14
C ILE A 580 18.17 -5.82 29.91
N ASP A 581 18.17 -7.11 30.26
CA ASP A 581 19.31 -7.74 30.92
C ASP A 581 20.52 -7.86 29.97
N GLN A 582 20.29 -8.25 28.70
CA GLN A 582 21.37 -8.32 27.72
C GLN A 582 21.94 -6.93 27.42
N GLN A 583 21.09 -5.92 27.25
CA GLN A 583 21.52 -4.55 27.01
C GLN A 583 22.45 -4.05 28.14
N GLN A 584 22.06 -4.26 29.40
CA GLN A 584 22.89 -3.89 30.55
C GLN A 584 24.25 -4.60 30.56
N ARG A 585 24.27 -5.92 30.31
CA ARG A 585 25.52 -6.70 30.28
C ARG A 585 26.47 -6.21 29.18
N LEU A 586 25.93 -5.94 27.99
CA LEU A 586 26.71 -5.51 26.83
C LEU A 586 27.24 -4.09 27.02
N SER A 587 26.48 -3.19 27.65
CA SER A 587 26.94 -1.86 28.00
C SER A 587 28.03 -1.84 29.10
N THR A 588 28.06 -2.84 29.99
CA THR A 588 29.13 -2.96 31.00
C THR A 588 30.41 -3.65 30.51
N SER A 589 30.37 -4.25 29.32
CA SER A 589 31.48 -5.01 28.73
C SER A 589 32.33 -4.17 27.75
N GLN A 590 31.93 -2.92 27.50
CA GLN A 590 32.67 -1.88 26.79
C GLN A 590 33.32 -0.93 27.80
#